data_AF-A0A9X3WD43-F1
#
_entry.id   AF-A0A9X3WD43-F1
#
_cell.length_a   1.000
_cell.length_b   1.000
_cell.length_c   1.000
_cell.angle_alpha   90.00
_cell.angle_beta   90.00
_cell.angle_gamma   90.00
#
_symmetry.space_group_name_H-M   'P 1'
#
loop_
_entity.id
_entity.type
_entity.pdbx_description
1 polymer ?
#
loop_
_entity_poly.entity_id
_entity_poly.type
_entity_poly.pdbx_seq_one_letter_code
_entity_poly.pdbx_strand_id
1 'polypeptide(L)'
;MRFTRIINSSIKEKNNFKATDLDSGRIYNFDFLAFDKDGNKINTTRVKTATVKEKLQPSKDNDNNALKERSNNPLESNIVTTEVNENKVEIDWDEIEGVDEYEVYRDGDLLKTVKNSKFIDNDIKPNTNYLYQIKGKLPIDEERKKEIKNTIKEHNIKDINEEALFFDKVIITKEVTPVEKEKNDSRVSIASANSWSLRYMTFIPDQYVPNPWDDWRDAKYKYFGGDNRGFVGAYASSYRTKADIDISFSNGGSVTLDKNVGTTYGYDENYDLIGSDTASSSGIKLARKEITSSAISFTLTHSVGNPLTTAPNIDYEVSGDYYSNGNYSLLGNHDQAPNHEMYQTSPSSETLHIDTMESFNYLFPSYPNTYWNASN
;
A
#
# COMPACT_ATOMS: atom_id res chain seq x y z
N MET A 1 -1.44 -7.60 24.82
CA MET A 1 -1.24 -8.58 25.92
C MET A 1 0.06 -9.32 25.67
N ARG A 2 1.01 -9.35 26.61
CA ARG A 2 2.27 -10.12 26.47
C ARG A 2 2.03 -11.53 26.98
N PHE A 3 2.09 -12.54 26.10
CA PHE A 3 2.20 -13.93 26.52
C PHE A 3 3.69 -14.31 26.53
N THR A 4 4.31 -14.28 27.70
CA THR A 4 5.66 -14.83 27.88
C THR A 4 5.51 -16.23 28.44
N ARG A 5 5.57 -17.25 27.58
CA ARG A 5 5.66 -18.65 28.05
C ARG A 5 7.11 -19.11 27.90
N ILE A 6 7.78 -19.27 29.04
CA ILE A 6 9.10 -19.89 29.13
C ILE A 6 8.92 -21.39 28.85
N ILE A 7 9.48 -21.89 27.76
CA ILE A 7 9.54 -23.33 27.49
C ILE A 7 10.85 -23.84 28.11
N ASN A 8 10.76 -24.39 29.32
CA ASN A 8 11.86 -25.09 29.97
C ASN A 8 12.18 -26.39 29.24
N SER A 9 13.46 -26.61 28.93
CA SER A 9 14.00 -27.70 28.11
C SER A 9 13.93 -29.10 28.74
N SER A 10 13.12 -29.30 29.79
CA SER A 10 12.85 -30.62 30.38
C SER A 10 11.50 -31.22 29.99
N ILE A 11 10.72 -30.57 29.11
CA ILE A 11 9.44 -31.11 28.62
C ILE A 11 9.53 -31.38 27.12
N LYS A 12 9.84 -32.63 26.76
CA LYS A 12 9.34 -33.23 25.51
C LYS A 12 7.81 -33.20 25.61
N GLU A 13 7.11 -32.48 24.72
CA GLU A 13 5.92 -33.03 24.03
C GLU A 13 5.09 -32.06 23.17
N LYS A 14 5.30 -30.73 23.20
CA LYS A 14 4.52 -29.86 22.31
C LYS A 14 5.37 -28.77 21.64
N ASN A 15 5.77 -29.03 20.40
CA ASN A 15 6.30 -28.03 19.46
C ASN A 15 5.15 -27.24 18.80
N ASN A 16 4.12 -26.88 19.56
CA ASN A 16 3.00 -26.07 19.07
C ASN A 16 2.59 -25.03 20.11
N PHE A 17 2.17 -23.88 19.61
CA PHE A 17 1.62 -22.78 20.40
C PHE A 17 0.29 -22.36 19.79
N LYS A 18 -0.73 -22.19 20.62
CA LYS A 18 -2.05 -21.66 20.22
C LYS A 18 -2.35 -20.46 21.10
N ALA A 19 -2.46 -19.29 20.47
CA ALA A 19 -3.04 -18.11 21.10
C ALA A 19 -4.57 -18.16 20.97
N THR A 20 -5.27 -17.79 22.03
CA THR A 20 -6.74 -17.63 22.05
C THR A 20 -7.09 -16.23 22.52
N ASP A 21 -8.36 -15.85 22.40
CA ASP A 21 -8.90 -14.58 22.91
C ASP A 21 -8.18 -13.35 22.30
N LEU A 22 -7.91 -13.45 21.00
CA LEU A 22 -7.35 -12.38 20.19
C LEU A 22 -8.48 -11.55 19.56
N ASP A 23 -8.31 -10.23 19.56
CA ASP A 23 -9.17 -9.29 18.86
C ASP A 23 -9.05 -9.50 17.34
N SER A 24 -10.17 -9.41 16.62
CA SER A 24 -10.22 -9.52 15.17
C SER A 24 -9.56 -8.32 14.47
N GLY A 25 -8.93 -8.55 13.31
CA GLY A 25 -8.28 -7.52 12.51
C GLY A 25 -7.09 -6.84 13.18
N ARG A 26 -6.37 -7.51 14.09
CA ARG A 26 -5.23 -6.95 14.84
C ARG A 26 -3.94 -7.68 14.54
N ILE A 27 -2.83 -6.92 14.52
CA ILE A 27 -1.47 -7.45 14.38
C ILE A 27 -0.93 -7.87 15.74
N TYR A 28 -0.38 -9.07 15.83
CA TYR A 28 0.23 -9.66 17.01
C TYR A 28 1.71 -9.99 16.79
N ASN A 29 2.49 -9.79 17.86
CA ASN A 29 3.92 -10.10 17.94
C ASN A 29 4.17 -11.16 19.01
N PHE A 30 4.79 -12.27 18.64
CA PHE A 30 5.16 -13.36 19.54
C PHE A 30 6.68 -13.55 19.54
N ASP A 31 7.28 -13.52 20.73
CA ASP A 31 8.70 -13.82 20.92
C ASP A 31 8.85 -15.24 21.48
N PHE A 32 9.50 -16.11 20.71
CA PHE A 32 9.86 -17.47 21.10
C PHE A 32 11.33 -17.52 21.49
N LEU A 33 11.59 -17.87 22.76
CA LEU A 33 12.93 -17.94 23.32
C LEU A 33 13.33 -19.40 23.52
N ALA A 34 14.48 -19.79 22.96
CA ALA A 34 15.06 -21.11 23.16
C ALA A 34 16.26 -21.01 24.12
N PHE A 35 16.38 -21.96 25.04
CA PHE A 35 17.45 -22.02 26.04
C PHE A 35 18.16 -23.38 25.98
N ASP A 36 19.47 -23.39 26.25
CA ASP A 36 20.21 -24.63 26.45
C ASP A 36 19.88 -25.28 27.82
N LYS A 37 20.54 -26.39 28.13
CA LYS A 37 20.40 -27.11 29.41
C LYS A 37 20.92 -26.32 30.62
N ASP A 38 21.79 -25.34 30.38
CA ASP A 38 22.45 -24.53 31.42
C ASP A 38 21.69 -23.21 31.65
N GLY A 39 20.57 -23.00 30.95
CA GLY A 39 19.71 -21.83 31.06
C GLY A 39 20.17 -20.64 30.21
N ASN A 40 21.18 -20.81 29.34
CA ASN A 40 21.61 -19.75 28.44
C ASN A 40 20.69 -19.67 27.23
N LYS A 41 20.29 -18.46 26.84
CA LYS A 41 19.48 -18.25 25.65
C LYS A 41 20.29 -18.61 24.39
N ILE A 42 19.78 -19.55 23.60
CA ILE A 42 20.43 -20.02 22.37
C ILE A 42 19.83 -19.40 21.10
N ASN A 43 18.56 -19.00 21.12
CA ASN A 43 17.90 -18.38 19.97
C ASN A 43 16.71 -17.53 20.41
N THR A 44 16.40 -16.50 19.62
CA THR A 44 15.17 -15.72 19.68
C THR A 44 14.54 -15.77 18.30
N THR A 45 13.30 -16.24 18.21
CA THR A 45 12.50 -16.13 17.00
C THR A 45 11.32 -15.22 17.27
N ARG A 46 11.13 -14.20 16.44
CA ARG A 46 9.95 -13.33 16.49
C ARG A 46 9.00 -13.69 15.36
N VAL A 47 7.75 -13.95 15.71
CA VAL A 47 6.67 -14.16 14.75
C VAL A 47 5.71 -12.98 14.83
N LYS A 48 5.47 -12.33 13.69
CA LYS A 48 4.44 -11.31 13.54
C LYS A 48 3.37 -11.83 12.59
N THR A 49 2.11 -11.71 12.97
CA THR A 49 0.95 -12.17 12.18
C THR A 49 -0.27 -11.33 12.52
N ALA A 50 -1.38 -11.51 11.80
CA ALA A 50 -2.63 -10.80 12.05
C ALA A 50 -3.82 -11.75 12.20
N THR A 51 -4.85 -11.32 12.93
CA THR A 51 -6.17 -11.95 12.89
C THR A 51 -6.97 -11.40 11.71
N VAL A 52 -7.82 -12.24 11.11
CA VAL A 52 -8.73 -11.81 10.04
C VAL A 52 -9.66 -10.72 10.59
N LYS A 53 -9.88 -9.67 9.80
CA LYS A 53 -10.89 -8.65 10.11
C LYS A 53 -12.27 -9.22 9.81
N GLU A 54 -13.13 -9.36 10.82
CA GLU A 54 -14.53 -9.70 10.60
C GLU A 54 -15.16 -8.69 9.62
N LYS A 55 -15.82 -9.19 8.57
CA LYS A 55 -16.57 -8.34 7.64
C LYS A 55 -17.58 -7.54 8.46
N LEU A 56 -17.39 -6.23 8.57
CA LEU A 56 -18.37 -5.35 9.18
C LEU A 56 -19.67 -5.51 8.41
N GLN A 57 -20.75 -5.92 9.09
CA GLN A 57 -22.07 -5.83 8.49
C GLN A 57 -22.33 -4.37 8.10
N PRO A 58 -22.91 -4.09 6.93
CA PRO A 58 -23.20 -2.72 6.52
C PRO A 58 -24.02 -2.03 7.60
N SER A 59 -23.56 -0.85 8.04
CA SER A 59 -24.30 -0.04 9.01
C SER A 59 -25.68 0.29 8.43
N LYS A 60 -26.72 0.26 9.27
CA LYS A 60 -28.10 0.61 8.91
C LYS A 60 -28.31 2.12 8.75
N ASP A 61 -27.25 2.87 8.49
CA ASP A 61 -27.33 4.30 8.23
C ASP A 61 -27.55 4.48 6.73
N ASN A 62 -28.75 4.95 6.37
CA ASN A 62 -29.26 5.07 5.00
C ASN A 62 -28.61 6.18 4.16
N ASP A 63 -27.38 6.59 4.49
CA ASP A 63 -26.55 7.39 3.61
C ASP A 63 -25.26 6.61 3.39
N ASN A 64 -24.94 6.36 2.11
CA ASN A 64 -23.61 6.18 1.52
C ASN A 64 -23.52 4.98 0.57
N ASN A 65 -23.52 5.28 -0.74
CA ASN A 65 -22.92 4.41 -1.77
C ASN A 65 -21.46 4.02 -1.46
N ALA A 66 -20.76 4.74 -0.57
CA ALA A 66 -19.36 4.49 -0.20
C ALA A 66 -19.10 3.22 0.64
N LEU A 67 -20.13 2.56 1.21
CA LEU A 67 -19.95 1.27 1.89
C LEU A 67 -20.11 0.06 0.94
N LYS A 68 -20.67 0.25 -0.26
CA LYS A 68 -20.77 -0.83 -1.26
C LYS A 68 -19.44 -1.12 -1.95
N GLU A 69 -18.53 -0.14 -2.03
CA GLU A 69 -17.25 -0.29 -2.75
C GLU A 69 -16.08 -0.73 -1.88
N ARG A 70 -16.23 -0.81 -0.55
CA ARG A 70 -15.27 -1.50 0.33
C ARG A 70 -15.08 -2.99 -0.01
N SER A 71 -15.97 -3.57 -0.81
CA SER A 71 -16.25 -5.00 -0.84
C SER A 71 -15.33 -5.86 -1.72
N ASN A 72 -14.41 -5.32 -2.52
CA ASN A 72 -13.72 -6.11 -3.57
C ASN A 72 -12.19 -5.96 -3.65
N ASN A 73 -11.49 -5.36 -2.68
CA ASN A 73 -10.02 -5.38 -2.72
C ASN A 73 -9.50 -6.80 -2.43
N PRO A 74 -8.78 -7.46 -3.36
CA PRO A 74 -8.32 -8.84 -3.19
C PRO A 74 -7.33 -9.03 -2.03
N LEU A 75 -6.77 -7.95 -1.49
CA LEU A 75 -5.84 -7.97 -0.37
C LEU A 75 -6.51 -7.65 0.99
N GLU A 76 -7.82 -7.39 1.03
CA GLU A 76 -8.50 -6.96 2.28
C GLU A 76 -8.39 -8.01 3.41
N SER A 77 -8.47 -9.28 3.07
CA SER A 77 -8.35 -10.40 4.02
C SER A 77 -7.01 -11.10 3.97
N ASN A 78 -6.03 -10.58 3.21
CA ASN A 78 -4.73 -11.21 3.06
C ASN A 78 -3.91 -11.07 4.34
N ILE A 79 -3.61 -12.18 5.00
CA ILE A 79 -2.71 -12.21 6.16
C ILE A 79 -1.29 -12.45 5.68
N VAL A 80 -0.37 -11.65 6.21
CA VAL A 80 1.07 -11.82 6.04
C VAL A 80 1.67 -12.16 7.40
N THR A 81 2.32 -13.31 7.47
CA THR A 81 3.05 -13.79 8.63
C THR A 81 4.55 -13.69 8.36
N THR A 82 5.28 -13.08 9.29
CA THR A 82 6.74 -13.02 9.23
C THR A 82 7.34 -13.74 10.42
N GLU A 83 8.26 -14.66 10.18
CA GLU A 83 9.11 -15.27 11.18
C GLU A 83 10.55 -14.80 10.99
N VAL A 84 11.15 -14.22 12.03
CA VAL A 84 12.51 -13.68 11.97
C VAL A 84 13.38 -14.13 13.11
N ASN A 85 14.67 -14.33 12.84
CA ASN A 85 15.72 -14.54 13.83
C ASN A 85 17.01 -13.85 13.36
N GLU A 86 18.17 -14.19 13.93
CA GLU A 86 19.42 -13.49 13.66
C GLU A 86 19.98 -13.67 12.24
N ASN A 87 19.54 -14.70 11.51
CA ASN A 87 20.07 -15.06 10.20
C ASN A 87 18.99 -15.48 9.18
N LYS A 88 17.71 -15.29 9.51
CA LYS A 88 16.58 -15.70 8.67
C LYS A 88 15.46 -14.68 8.76
N VAL A 89 14.91 -14.32 7.60
CA VAL A 89 13.57 -13.77 7.44
C VAL A 89 12.76 -14.78 6.64
N GLU A 90 11.59 -15.15 7.16
CA GLU A 90 10.63 -15.99 6.49
C GLU A 90 9.31 -15.23 6.42
N ILE A 91 8.74 -15.14 5.22
CA ILE A 91 7.50 -14.43 4.95
C ILE A 91 6.55 -15.43 4.30
N ASP A 92 5.43 -15.68 4.97
CA ASP A 92 4.31 -16.46 4.47
C ASP A 92 3.14 -15.49 4.26
N TRP A 93 2.46 -15.59 3.13
CA TRP A 93 1.25 -14.81 2.87
C TRP A 93 0.12 -15.73 2.45
N ASP A 94 -1.12 -15.30 2.65
CA ASP A 94 -2.25 -16.05 2.12
C ASP A 94 -2.18 -16.09 0.59
N GLU A 95 -2.48 -17.26 0.02
CA GLU A 95 -2.58 -17.45 -1.42
C GLU A 95 -3.67 -16.54 -1.99
N ILE A 96 -3.30 -15.79 -3.04
CA ILE A 96 -4.23 -14.95 -3.78
C ILE A 96 -4.72 -15.79 -4.95
N GLU A 97 -5.96 -16.25 -4.87
CA GLU A 97 -6.57 -17.12 -5.88
C GLU A 97 -6.42 -16.51 -7.28
N GLY A 98 -5.85 -17.29 -8.21
CA GLY A 98 -5.61 -16.90 -9.59
C GLY A 98 -4.23 -16.29 -9.88
N VAL A 99 -3.41 -15.98 -8.87
CA VAL A 99 -2.03 -15.53 -9.09
C VAL A 99 -1.10 -16.73 -9.22
N ASP A 100 -0.47 -16.89 -10.39
CA ASP A 100 0.36 -18.05 -10.71
C ASP A 100 1.78 -18.00 -10.10
N GLU A 101 2.33 -16.80 -9.97
CA GLU A 101 3.67 -16.56 -9.43
C GLU A 101 3.80 -15.15 -8.86
N TYR A 102 4.79 -15.00 -7.98
CA TYR A 102 5.12 -13.76 -7.30
C TYR A 102 6.58 -13.41 -7.50
N GLU A 103 6.85 -12.17 -7.86
CA GLU A 103 8.18 -11.57 -7.82
C GLU A 103 8.44 -10.99 -6.43
N VAL A 104 9.51 -11.43 -5.77
CA VAL A 104 9.90 -10.98 -4.43
C VAL A 104 11.12 -10.08 -4.53
N TYR A 105 10.94 -8.85 -4.08
CA TYR A 105 11.96 -7.81 -4.02
C TYR A 105 12.35 -7.53 -2.57
N ARG A 106 13.60 -7.12 -2.36
CA ARG A 106 14.09 -6.58 -1.09
C ARG A 106 14.83 -5.28 -1.37
N ASP A 107 14.40 -4.20 -0.73
CA ASP A 107 14.98 -2.86 -0.87
C ASP A 107 15.04 -2.38 -2.34
N GLY A 108 14.09 -2.83 -3.17
CA GLY A 108 13.99 -2.51 -4.59
C GLY A 108 14.66 -3.52 -5.54
N ASP A 109 15.51 -4.42 -5.03
CA ASP A 109 16.19 -5.43 -5.84
C ASP A 109 15.36 -6.73 -5.94
N LEU A 110 15.18 -7.25 -7.16
CA LEU A 110 14.53 -8.54 -7.38
C LEU A 110 15.40 -9.66 -6.82
N LEU A 111 14.90 -10.37 -5.81
CA LEU A 111 15.59 -11.54 -5.26
C LEU A 111 15.20 -12.82 -6.00
N LYS A 112 13.90 -13.03 -6.21
CA LYS A 112 13.38 -14.31 -6.73
C LYS A 112 11.95 -14.23 -7.23
N THR A 113 11.62 -15.07 -8.21
CA THR A 113 10.23 -15.41 -8.56
C THR A 113 9.84 -16.75 -7.91
N VAL A 114 8.70 -16.78 -7.21
CA VAL A 114 8.19 -17.96 -6.49
C VAL A 114 6.75 -18.29 -6.89
N LYS A 115 6.40 -19.57 -6.89
CA LYS A 115 5.01 -20.03 -7.18
C LYS A 115 4.18 -20.30 -5.93
N ASN A 116 4.84 -20.50 -4.80
CA ASN A 116 4.17 -20.73 -3.52
C ASN A 116 4.15 -19.41 -2.75
N SER A 117 3.15 -19.23 -1.90
CA SER A 117 2.99 -18.03 -1.05
C SER A 117 3.91 -18.02 0.18
N LYS A 118 5.20 -18.25 -0.07
CA LYS A 118 6.25 -18.34 0.94
C LYS A 118 7.60 -17.93 0.36
N PHE A 119 8.34 -17.13 1.12
CA PHE A 119 9.71 -16.75 0.82
C PHE A 119 10.60 -16.88 2.07
N ILE A 120 11.84 -17.31 1.87
CA ILE A 120 12.85 -17.42 2.93
C ILE A 120 14.12 -16.71 2.45
N ASP A 121 14.56 -15.73 3.22
CA ASP A 121 15.81 -15.01 3.05
C ASP A 121 16.77 -15.37 4.19
N ASN A 122 17.98 -15.83 3.83
CA ASN A 122 19.03 -16.13 4.80
C ASN A 122 20.25 -15.19 4.67
N ASP A 123 20.21 -14.24 3.73
CA ASP A 123 21.27 -13.26 3.49
C ASP A 123 20.90 -11.92 4.14
N ILE A 124 20.68 -11.98 5.46
CA ILE A 124 20.23 -10.84 6.26
C ILE A 124 21.21 -10.54 7.38
N LYS A 125 21.13 -9.31 7.89
CA LYS A 125 21.80 -8.88 9.11
C LYS A 125 20.74 -8.58 10.16
N PRO A 126 20.95 -8.99 11.41
CA PRO A 126 20.00 -8.66 12.46
C PRO A 126 20.06 -7.16 12.76
N ASN A 127 18.98 -6.64 13.35
CA ASN A 127 18.76 -5.21 13.62
C ASN A 127 18.87 -4.29 12.39
N THR A 128 18.71 -4.84 11.18
CA THR A 128 18.63 -4.09 9.92
C THR A 128 17.19 -4.10 9.43
N ASN A 129 16.62 -2.94 9.11
CA ASN A 129 15.29 -2.87 8.52
C ASN A 129 15.40 -3.22 7.04
N TYR A 130 14.55 -4.15 6.60
CA TYR A 130 14.41 -4.57 5.21
C TYR A 130 12.98 -4.30 4.76
N LEU A 131 12.83 -3.79 3.53
CA LEU A 131 11.53 -3.64 2.88
C LEU A 131 11.35 -4.72 1.83
N TYR A 132 10.45 -5.67 2.10
CA TYR A 132 10.08 -6.69 1.13
C TYR A 132 8.85 -6.27 0.34
N GLN A 133 8.89 -6.44 -0.97
CA GLN A 133 7.72 -6.28 -1.85
C GLN A 133 7.47 -7.56 -2.63
N ILE A 134 6.28 -8.11 -2.50
CA ILE A 134 5.84 -9.32 -3.20
C ILE A 134 4.80 -8.88 -4.23
N LYS A 135 5.12 -9.01 -5.51
CA LYS A 135 4.29 -8.52 -6.62
C LYS A 135 3.72 -9.70 -7.39
N GLY A 136 2.42 -9.66 -7.67
CA GLY A 136 1.71 -10.66 -8.47
C GLY A 136 0.81 -10.02 -9.51
N LYS A 137 0.43 -10.81 -10.51
CA LYS A 137 -0.57 -10.45 -11.53
C LYS A 137 -1.84 -11.25 -11.29
N LEU A 138 -2.93 -10.57 -10.98
CA LEU A 138 -4.22 -11.18 -10.70
C LEU A 138 -5.10 -11.12 -11.95
N PRO A 139 -5.45 -12.25 -12.58
CA PRO A 139 -6.34 -12.26 -13.74
C PRO A 139 -7.70 -11.67 -13.39
N ILE A 140 -8.21 -10.80 -14.27
CA ILE A 140 -9.58 -10.27 -14.14
C ILE A 140 -10.60 -11.26 -14.72
N ASP A 141 -11.84 -11.17 -14.27
CA ASP A 141 -12.94 -12.01 -14.76
C ASP A 141 -13.39 -11.65 -16.20
N GLU A 142 -14.20 -12.53 -16.80
CA GLU A 142 -14.68 -12.37 -18.18
C GLU A 142 -15.66 -11.20 -18.37
N GLU A 143 -16.27 -10.68 -17.30
CA GLU A 143 -17.14 -9.51 -17.38
C GLU A 143 -16.29 -8.25 -17.56
N ARG A 144 -15.28 -8.07 -16.71
CA ARG A 144 -14.31 -6.97 -16.82
C ARG A 144 -13.53 -7.00 -18.14
N LYS A 145 -13.15 -8.19 -18.65
CA LYS A 145 -12.53 -8.29 -19.99
C LYS A 145 -13.45 -7.75 -21.10
N LYS A 146 -14.77 -7.94 -21.00
CA LYS A 146 -15.73 -7.41 -21.98
C LYS A 146 -15.86 -5.90 -21.86
N GLU A 147 -15.88 -5.36 -20.64
CA GLU A 147 -15.92 -3.92 -20.40
C GLU A 147 -14.70 -3.22 -21.01
N ILE A 148 -13.49 -3.75 -20.78
CA ILE A 148 -12.25 -3.25 -21.38
C ILE A 148 -12.33 -3.26 -22.92
N LYS A 149 -12.76 -4.38 -23.51
CA LYS A 149 -12.95 -4.51 -24.97
C LYS A 149 -13.95 -3.48 -25.52
N ASN A 150 -15.00 -3.15 -24.77
CA ASN A 150 -15.96 -2.13 -25.16
C ASN A 150 -15.33 -0.74 -25.08
N THR A 151 -14.63 -0.42 -23.99
CA THR A 151 -13.92 0.86 -23.84
C THR A 151 -12.92 1.12 -24.97
N ILE A 152 -12.11 0.10 -25.34
CA ILE A 152 -11.16 0.18 -26.45
C ILE A 152 -11.87 0.55 -27.77
N LYS A 153 -13.01 -0.09 -28.05
CA LYS A 153 -13.80 0.16 -29.27
C LYS A 153 -14.46 1.54 -29.25
N GLU A 154 -15.07 1.91 -28.14
CA GLU A 154 -15.78 3.18 -27.97
C GLU A 154 -14.86 4.38 -28.12
N HIS A 155 -13.63 4.27 -27.62
CA HIS A 155 -12.64 5.35 -27.65
C HIS A 155 -11.64 5.21 -28.81
N ASN A 156 -11.80 4.21 -29.68
CA ASN A 156 -10.93 3.94 -30.83
C ASN A 156 -9.44 3.90 -30.45
N ILE A 157 -9.11 3.27 -29.32
CA ILE A 157 -7.75 3.18 -28.79
C ILE A 157 -6.94 2.23 -29.68
N LYS A 158 -5.82 2.73 -30.19
CA LYS A 158 -4.89 1.98 -31.06
C LYS A 158 -3.62 1.59 -30.31
N ASP A 159 -2.88 0.64 -30.87
CA ASP A 159 -1.54 0.24 -30.40
C ASP A 159 -1.47 -0.19 -28.93
N ILE A 160 -2.52 -0.87 -28.45
CA ILE A 160 -2.61 -1.37 -27.08
C ILE A 160 -2.34 -2.88 -27.01
N ASN A 161 -1.57 -3.29 -25.99
CA ASN A 161 -1.46 -4.70 -25.63
C ASN A 161 -2.68 -5.11 -24.81
N GLU A 162 -3.71 -5.62 -25.49
CA GLU A 162 -4.98 -6.02 -24.86
C GLU A 162 -4.79 -7.08 -23.76
N GLU A 163 -3.87 -8.04 -23.94
CA GLU A 163 -3.63 -9.09 -22.95
C GLU A 163 -3.04 -8.55 -21.64
N ALA A 164 -2.24 -7.47 -21.71
CA ALA A 164 -1.71 -6.81 -20.53
C ALA A 164 -2.80 -6.12 -19.68
N LEU A 165 -3.96 -5.82 -20.28
CA LEU A 165 -5.12 -5.26 -19.58
C LEU A 165 -5.97 -6.32 -18.88
N PHE A 166 -5.60 -7.60 -18.92
CA PHE A 166 -6.39 -8.65 -18.27
C PHE A 166 -5.91 -9.00 -16.87
N PHE A 167 -5.05 -8.17 -16.29
CA PHE A 167 -4.47 -8.41 -14.98
C PHE A 167 -4.47 -7.14 -14.13
N ASP A 168 -5.05 -7.23 -12.94
CA ASP A 168 -4.74 -6.29 -11.87
C ASP A 168 -3.36 -6.60 -11.30
N LYS A 169 -2.69 -5.58 -10.76
CA LYS A 169 -1.47 -5.77 -9.97
C LYS A 169 -1.85 -5.99 -8.51
N VAL A 170 -1.20 -6.94 -7.85
CA VAL A 170 -1.25 -7.09 -6.39
C VAL A 170 0.14 -6.92 -5.80
N ILE A 171 0.28 -6.06 -4.79
CA ILE A 171 1.57 -5.73 -4.17
C ILE A 171 1.44 -5.85 -2.65
N ILE A 172 2.16 -6.80 -2.06
CA ILE A 172 2.28 -6.93 -0.61
C ILE A 172 3.59 -6.31 -0.17
N THR A 173 3.53 -5.27 0.67
CA THR A 173 4.71 -4.61 1.22
C THR A 173 4.84 -4.93 2.71
N LYS A 174 6.02 -5.42 3.11
CA LYS A 174 6.31 -5.77 4.49
C LYS A 174 7.63 -5.19 4.95
N GLU A 175 7.59 -4.34 5.97
CA GLU A 175 8.79 -3.95 6.69
C GLU A 175 9.14 -5.02 7.72
N VAL A 176 10.41 -5.43 7.74
CA VAL A 176 10.87 -6.52 8.60
C VAL A 176 12.23 -6.17 9.20
N THR A 177 12.34 -6.25 10.52
CA THR A 177 13.61 -6.12 11.25
C THR A 177 13.97 -7.46 11.91
N PRO A 178 14.97 -8.20 11.40
CA PRO A 178 15.41 -9.44 12.02
C PRO A 178 16.03 -9.17 13.40
N VAL A 179 15.85 -10.09 14.32
CA VAL A 179 16.22 -9.89 15.73
C VAL A 179 17.59 -10.51 16.04
N GLU A 180 18.47 -9.76 16.71
CA GLU A 180 19.72 -10.33 17.22
C GLU A 180 19.46 -11.39 18.30
N LYS A 181 20.40 -12.33 18.42
CA LYS A 181 20.55 -13.16 19.61
C LYS A 181 21.01 -12.29 20.78
N GLU A 182 20.07 -11.61 21.43
CA GLU A 182 20.36 -10.77 22.59
C GLU A 182 21.09 -11.57 23.69
N LYS A 183 22.31 -11.17 24.05
CA LYS A 183 23.11 -11.82 25.11
C LYS A 183 22.72 -11.42 26.53
N ASN A 184 21.94 -10.35 26.72
CA ASN A 184 21.44 -9.89 28.03
C ASN A 184 20.09 -9.18 27.88
N ASP A 185 19.17 -9.45 28.82
CA ASP A 185 17.78 -8.96 28.93
C ASP A 185 17.69 -7.45 29.27
N SER A 186 18.37 -6.62 28.48
CA SER A 186 18.24 -5.16 28.55
C SER A 186 17.17 -4.74 27.56
N ARG A 187 15.91 -4.82 28.00
CA ARG A 187 14.77 -4.36 27.22
C ARG A 187 14.93 -2.87 26.91
N VAL A 188 15.32 -2.53 25.68
CA VAL A 188 15.18 -1.17 25.17
C VAL A 188 13.69 -0.94 25.02
N SER A 189 13.13 -0.02 25.81
CA SER A 189 11.80 0.51 25.56
C SER A 189 11.82 1.20 24.21
N ILE A 190 11.27 0.55 23.18
CA ILE A 190 10.99 1.24 21.93
C ILE A 190 9.97 2.32 22.31
N ALA A 191 10.35 3.58 22.15
CA ALA A 191 9.41 4.68 22.31
C ALA A 191 8.25 4.41 21.35
N SER A 192 7.05 4.15 21.88
CA SER A 192 5.89 3.96 21.02
C SER A 192 5.66 5.24 20.25
N ALA A 193 5.65 5.16 18.92
CA ALA A 193 5.19 6.27 18.11
C ALA A 193 3.75 6.56 18.52
N ASN A 194 3.49 7.77 19.01
CA ASN A 194 2.14 8.23 19.37
C ASN A 194 1.51 9.04 18.24
N SER A 195 2.22 9.18 17.12
CA SER A 195 1.80 9.96 15.96
C SER A 195 2.52 9.49 14.71
N TRP A 196 1.83 9.61 13.59
CA TRP A 196 2.35 9.32 12.26
C TRP A 196 1.95 10.44 11.32
N SER A 197 2.82 10.70 10.35
CA SER A 197 2.49 11.57 9.22
C SER A 197 2.70 10.77 7.95
N LEU A 198 1.70 10.77 7.08
CA LEU A 198 1.71 10.07 5.80
C LEU A 198 1.54 11.08 4.68
N ARG A 199 2.16 10.80 3.54
CA ARG A 199 2.02 11.61 2.34
C ARG A 199 1.76 10.72 1.15
N TYR A 200 0.64 10.93 0.47
CA TYR A 200 0.35 10.36 -0.84
C TYR A 200 0.54 11.45 -1.89
N MET A 201 1.34 11.18 -2.92
CA MET A 201 1.47 12.05 -4.09
C MET A 201 1.23 11.27 -5.38
N THR A 202 0.77 11.99 -6.38
CA THR A 202 0.77 11.53 -7.77
C THR A 202 1.61 12.47 -8.60
N PHE A 203 2.28 11.97 -9.65
CA PHE A 203 3.05 12.84 -10.54
C PHE A 203 3.20 12.25 -11.94
N ILE A 204 3.42 13.12 -12.92
CA ILE A 204 3.74 12.74 -14.29
C ILE A 204 5.25 12.89 -14.49
N PRO A 205 5.99 11.83 -14.86
CA PRO A 205 7.45 11.89 -14.90
C PRO A 205 7.99 12.81 -15.99
N ASP A 206 7.29 12.93 -17.12
CA ASP A 206 7.71 13.75 -18.25
C ASP A 206 7.41 15.24 -18.06
N GLN A 207 8.13 16.09 -18.77
CA GLN A 207 7.84 17.53 -18.82
C GLN A 207 6.56 17.84 -19.60
N TYR A 208 6.33 17.13 -20.70
CA TYR A 208 5.17 17.28 -21.57
C TYR A 208 4.63 15.90 -21.94
N VAL A 209 3.31 15.75 -21.92
CA VAL A 209 2.63 14.55 -22.36
C VAL A 209 1.60 14.90 -23.43
N PRO A 210 1.45 14.10 -24.49
CA PRO A 210 0.48 14.38 -25.54
C PRO A 210 -0.93 14.38 -24.96
N ASN A 211 -1.79 15.27 -25.47
CA ASN A 211 -3.21 15.22 -25.18
C ASN A 211 -3.80 13.93 -25.80
N PRO A 212 -4.37 13.00 -25.02
CA PRO A 212 -4.89 11.74 -25.55
C PRO A 212 -6.11 11.94 -26.48
N TRP A 213 -6.73 13.12 -26.50
CA TRP A 213 -7.85 13.46 -27.41
C TRP A 213 -7.45 14.30 -28.63
N ASP A 214 -6.17 14.34 -29.01
CA ASP A 214 -5.70 15.21 -30.10
C ASP A 214 -6.19 14.83 -31.52
N ASP A 215 -6.80 13.66 -31.69
CA ASP A 215 -7.36 13.19 -32.97
C ASP A 215 -8.62 13.97 -33.42
N TRP A 216 -9.18 14.82 -32.56
CA TRP A 216 -10.28 15.72 -32.90
C TRP A 216 -9.68 17.02 -33.42
N ARG A 217 -9.99 17.38 -34.67
CA ARG A 217 -9.41 18.49 -35.45
C ARG A 217 -9.47 19.90 -34.81
N ASP A 218 -9.98 20.02 -33.58
CA ASP A 218 -10.16 21.25 -32.81
C ASP A 218 -9.63 21.14 -31.35
N ALA A 219 -8.77 20.16 -31.03
CA ALA A 219 -8.18 20.04 -29.69
C ALA A 219 -7.37 21.30 -29.34
N LYS A 220 -7.91 22.12 -28.44
CA LYS A 220 -7.30 23.39 -27.99
C LYS A 220 -5.86 23.21 -27.50
N TYR A 221 -5.58 22.09 -26.83
CA TYR A 221 -4.28 21.77 -26.26
C TYR A 221 -3.69 20.53 -26.96
N LYS A 222 -2.45 20.63 -27.42
CA LYS A 222 -1.68 19.52 -28.00
C LYS A 222 -0.93 18.72 -26.94
N TYR A 223 -0.42 19.40 -25.92
CA TYR A 223 0.28 18.75 -24.80
C TYR A 223 -0.23 19.27 -23.46
N PHE A 224 -0.09 18.45 -22.44
CA PHE A 224 -0.20 18.84 -21.04
C PHE A 224 1.18 18.80 -20.37
N GLY A 225 1.44 19.74 -19.45
CA GLY A 225 2.66 19.76 -18.67
C GLY A 225 2.65 18.70 -17.55
N GLY A 226 3.71 17.93 -17.42
CA GLY A 226 3.94 17.03 -16.29
C GLY A 226 4.85 17.64 -15.21
N ASP A 227 5.40 16.79 -14.34
CA ASP A 227 6.21 17.20 -13.17
C ASP A 227 7.71 17.13 -13.42
N ASN A 228 8.14 16.55 -14.55
CA ASN A 228 9.54 16.44 -14.97
C ASN A 228 10.47 15.90 -13.86
N ARG A 229 10.09 14.78 -13.25
CA ARG A 229 10.85 14.18 -12.14
C ARG A 229 10.69 12.66 -12.07
N GLY A 230 11.59 12.01 -11.35
CA GLY A 230 11.42 10.64 -10.89
C GLY A 230 10.84 10.56 -9.47
N PHE A 231 10.93 9.37 -8.88
CA PHE A 231 10.68 9.15 -7.46
C PHE A 231 11.84 9.73 -6.65
N VAL A 232 11.63 10.92 -6.09
CA VAL A 232 12.63 11.68 -5.31
C VAL A 232 12.31 11.69 -3.81
N GLY A 233 11.36 10.87 -3.37
CA GLY A 233 10.94 10.73 -1.97
C GLY A 233 9.85 11.72 -1.54
N ALA A 234 9.52 11.66 -0.25
CA ALA A 234 8.36 12.35 0.33
C ALA A 234 8.40 13.88 0.27
N TYR A 235 9.54 14.49 -0.04
CA TYR A 235 9.71 15.95 -0.05
C TYR A 235 9.75 16.54 -1.46
N ALA A 236 9.27 15.79 -2.46
CA ALA A 236 9.08 16.30 -3.81
C ALA A 236 8.24 17.59 -3.80
N SER A 237 8.72 18.60 -4.53
CA SER A 237 8.07 19.92 -4.61
C SER A 237 7.05 20.03 -5.76
N SER A 238 7.10 19.14 -6.75
CA SER A 238 6.16 19.08 -7.87
C SER A 238 5.34 17.80 -7.80
N TYR A 239 4.03 17.88 -8.06
CA TYR A 239 3.11 16.75 -8.05
C TYR A 239 1.82 17.15 -8.79
N ARG A 240 1.05 16.16 -9.26
CA ARG A 240 -0.32 16.33 -9.74
C ARG A 240 -1.29 16.51 -8.58
N THR A 241 -1.21 15.64 -7.57
CA THR A 241 -1.99 15.76 -6.33
C THR A 241 -1.16 15.36 -5.12
N LYS A 242 -1.51 15.91 -3.96
CA LYS A 242 -0.88 15.62 -2.67
C LYS A 242 -1.95 15.53 -1.58
N ALA A 243 -1.85 14.49 -0.75
CA ALA A 243 -2.64 14.31 0.46
C ALA A 243 -1.70 14.00 1.64
N ASP A 244 -1.69 14.87 2.64
CA ASP A 244 -0.95 14.73 3.89
C ASP A 244 -1.92 14.29 4.99
N ILE A 245 -1.68 13.14 5.61
CA ILE A 245 -2.50 12.60 6.70
C ILE A 245 -1.68 12.61 7.98
N ASP A 246 -2.15 13.33 8.99
CA ASP A 246 -1.55 13.29 10.33
C ASP A 246 -2.44 12.51 11.29
N ILE A 247 -1.82 11.55 11.97
CA ILE A 247 -2.43 10.65 12.95
C ILE A 247 -1.80 10.94 14.29
N SER A 248 -2.60 11.10 15.34
CA SER A 248 -2.12 11.28 16.70
C SER A 248 -3.00 10.54 17.67
N PHE A 249 -2.42 9.82 18.62
CA PHE A 249 -3.12 9.21 19.75
C PHE A 249 -3.25 10.17 20.96
N SER A 250 -2.69 11.38 20.85
CA SER A 250 -2.74 12.38 21.91
C SER A 250 -4.17 12.91 22.07
N ASN A 251 -4.52 13.33 23.28
CA ASN A 251 -5.78 14.04 23.57
C ASN A 251 -7.06 13.34 23.06
N GLY A 252 -7.11 12.01 23.13
CA GLY A 252 -8.28 11.22 22.69
C GLY A 252 -8.25 10.77 21.24
N GLY A 253 -7.20 11.13 20.49
CA GLY A 253 -6.97 10.66 19.14
C GLY A 253 -7.44 11.64 18.06
N SER A 254 -6.68 11.78 16.97
CA SER A 254 -7.06 12.58 15.81
C SER A 254 -6.48 12.00 14.51
N VAL A 255 -7.23 12.22 13.42
CA VAL A 255 -6.73 12.08 12.05
C VAL A 255 -7.13 13.32 11.26
N THR A 256 -6.17 13.98 10.63
CA THR A 256 -6.40 15.17 9.79
C THR A 256 -5.91 14.94 8.37
N LEU A 257 -6.42 15.76 7.44
CA LEU A 257 -6.05 15.73 6.04
C LEU A 257 -5.71 17.17 5.61
N ASP A 258 -4.49 17.38 5.14
CA ASP A 258 -4.13 18.51 4.28
C ASP A 258 -4.02 18.02 2.83
N LYS A 259 -4.45 18.84 1.87
CA LYS A 259 -4.57 18.39 0.47
C LYS A 259 -4.31 19.50 -0.52
N ASN A 260 -3.65 19.16 -1.62
CA ASN A 260 -3.31 20.09 -2.68
C ASN A 260 -3.41 19.42 -4.05
N VAL A 261 -3.81 20.20 -5.05
CA VAL A 261 -3.87 19.81 -6.46
C VAL A 261 -2.97 20.76 -7.23
N GLY A 262 -2.06 20.21 -8.03
CA GLY A 262 -1.15 20.96 -8.88
C GLY A 262 -1.89 21.59 -10.06
N THR A 263 -1.37 22.71 -10.55
CA THR A 263 -1.90 23.37 -11.74
C THR A 263 -1.65 22.53 -12.98
N THR A 264 -2.70 22.34 -13.79
CA THR A 264 -2.57 21.78 -15.13
C THR A 264 -2.23 22.89 -16.11
N TYR A 265 -1.20 22.67 -16.92
CA TYR A 265 -0.76 23.58 -17.98
C TYR A 265 -1.00 22.91 -19.33
N GLY A 266 -1.60 23.63 -20.27
CA GLY A 266 -1.88 23.17 -21.63
C GLY A 266 -1.08 23.96 -22.66
N TYR A 267 -0.50 23.25 -23.62
CA TYR A 267 0.43 23.78 -24.62
C TYR A 267 -0.03 23.48 -26.04
N ASP A 268 0.40 24.29 -27.00
CA ASP A 268 0.19 24.06 -28.43
C ASP A 268 1.26 23.13 -29.05
N GLU A 269 1.26 22.99 -30.38
CA GLU A 269 2.19 22.12 -31.12
C GLU A 269 3.67 22.53 -31.01
N ASN A 270 3.93 23.80 -30.69
CA ASN A 270 5.27 24.36 -30.53
C ASN A 270 5.73 24.34 -29.06
N TYR A 271 4.94 23.74 -28.17
CA TYR A 271 5.12 23.76 -26.72
C TYR A 271 4.99 25.17 -26.10
N ASP A 272 4.28 26.08 -26.75
CA ASP A 272 3.95 27.38 -26.18
C ASP A 272 2.77 27.24 -25.20
N LEU A 273 2.88 27.87 -24.03
CA LEU A 273 1.83 27.81 -23.00
C LEU A 273 0.62 28.63 -23.44
N ILE A 274 -0.52 27.96 -23.59
CA ILE A 274 -1.78 28.58 -24.09
C ILE A 274 -2.95 28.47 -23.11
N GLY A 275 -2.74 27.85 -21.94
CA GLY A 275 -3.70 27.89 -20.85
C GLY A 275 -3.26 27.14 -19.60
N SER A 276 -3.91 27.44 -18.48
CA SER A 276 -3.69 26.77 -17.21
C SER A 276 -4.93 26.83 -16.34
N ASP A 277 -5.19 25.77 -15.58
CA ASP A 277 -6.23 25.76 -14.56
C ASP A 277 -5.89 24.73 -13.47
N THR A 278 -6.52 24.82 -12.31
CA THR A 278 -6.30 23.91 -11.18
C THR A 278 -7.61 23.24 -10.80
N ALA A 279 -7.66 21.91 -10.87
CA ALA A 279 -8.85 21.16 -10.49
C ALA A 279 -9.16 21.32 -8.99
N SER A 280 -10.45 21.18 -8.66
CA SER A 280 -10.89 21.22 -7.27
C SER A 280 -10.30 20.05 -6.46
N SER A 281 -9.83 20.32 -5.24
CA SER A 281 -9.42 19.29 -4.29
C SER A 281 -10.60 18.62 -3.57
N SER A 282 -11.85 18.90 -3.97
CA SER A 282 -13.07 18.35 -3.35
C SER A 282 -13.19 16.83 -3.49
N GLY A 283 -12.55 16.24 -4.50
CA GLY A 283 -12.46 14.79 -4.69
C GLY A 283 -11.53 14.06 -3.73
N ILE A 284 -10.66 14.78 -3.01
CA ILE A 284 -9.75 14.21 -2.01
C ILE A 284 -10.42 14.29 -0.63
N LYS A 285 -10.81 13.16 -0.04
CA LYS A 285 -11.64 13.11 1.17
C LYS A 285 -11.09 12.13 2.19
N LEU A 286 -11.21 12.48 3.47
CA LEU A 286 -10.82 11.61 4.58
C LEU A 286 -12.06 11.24 5.40
N ALA A 287 -12.37 9.95 5.45
CA ALA A 287 -13.40 9.38 6.31
C ALA A 287 -12.74 8.72 7.53
N ARG A 288 -13.19 9.10 8.74
CA ARG A 288 -12.72 8.50 10.00
C ARG A 288 -13.62 7.32 10.34
N LYS A 289 -13.03 6.20 10.78
CA LYS A 289 -13.74 4.94 11.02
C LYS A 289 -13.66 4.51 12.48
N GLU A 290 -12.49 4.64 13.08
CA GLU A 290 -12.25 4.40 14.50
C GLU A 290 -11.30 5.46 15.03
N ILE A 291 -11.57 6.03 16.19
CA ILE A 291 -10.64 6.89 16.93
C ILE A 291 -10.77 6.55 18.41
N THR A 292 -9.76 5.86 18.92
CA THR A 292 -9.63 5.50 20.33
C THR A 292 -8.20 5.77 20.80
N SER A 293 -7.93 5.60 22.09
CA SER A 293 -6.57 5.71 22.63
C SER A 293 -5.64 4.57 22.22
N SER A 294 -6.16 3.48 21.63
CA SER A 294 -5.38 2.31 21.24
C SER A 294 -5.45 1.96 19.75
N ALA A 295 -6.44 2.47 19.03
CA ALA A 295 -6.65 2.23 17.61
C ALA A 295 -7.22 3.46 16.90
N ILE A 296 -6.69 3.75 15.72
CA ILE A 296 -7.19 4.78 14.82
C ILE A 296 -7.29 4.21 13.42
N SER A 297 -8.46 4.34 12.79
CA SER A 297 -8.72 3.85 11.44
C SER A 297 -9.36 4.92 10.56
N PHE A 298 -8.93 4.99 9.30
CA PHE A 298 -9.42 5.96 8.32
C PHE A 298 -9.49 5.36 6.91
N THR A 299 -10.19 6.06 6.02
CA THR A 299 -10.16 5.84 4.57
C THR A 299 -9.94 7.19 3.88
N LEU A 300 -8.88 7.29 3.07
CA LEU A 300 -8.62 8.38 2.12
C LEU A 300 -9.18 7.96 0.77
N THR A 301 -10.05 8.78 0.18
CA THR A 301 -10.49 8.61 -1.20
C THR A 301 -10.03 9.79 -2.05
N HIS A 302 -9.75 9.53 -3.31
CA HIS A 302 -9.29 10.51 -4.27
C HIS A 302 -9.96 10.27 -5.62
N SER A 303 -10.46 11.35 -6.22
CA SER A 303 -10.96 11.39 -7.59
C SER A 303 -10.78 12.81 -8.11
N VAL A 304 -9.70 13.08 -8.85
CA VAL A 304 -9.37 14.42 -9.35
C VAL A 304 -9.08 14.34 -10.84
N GLY A 305 -9.85 15.10 -11.63
CA GLY A 305 -9.72 15.15 -13.08
C GLY A 305 -8.83 16.27 -13.60
N ASN A 306 -8.68 16.30 -14.92
CA ASN A 306 -8.04 17.39 -15.63
C ASN A 306 -9.03 18.55 -15.82
N PRO A 307 -8.73 19.80 -15.36
CA PRO A 307 -9.66 20.92 -15.47
C PRO A 307 -9.71 21.54 -16.89
N LEU A 308 -8.75 21.21 -17.75
CA LEU A 308 -8.62 21.77 -19.11
C LEU A 308 -9.22 20.87 -20.20
N THR A 309 -9.60 19.63 -19.88
CA THR A 309 -10.21 18.69 -20.83
C THR A 309 -11.05 17.65 -20.11
N THR A 310 -11.99 17.02 -20.80
CA THR A 310 -12.80 15.91 -20.26
C THR A 310 -11.99 14.62 -20.31
N ALA A 311 -11.22 14.38 -19.25
CA ALA A 311 -10.45 13.17 -19.01
C ALA A 311 -11.10 12.31 -17.92
N PRO A 312 -10.87 10.98 -17.93
CA PRO A 312 -10.99 10.20 -16.71
C PRO A 312 -10.14 10.81 -15.59
N ASN A 313 -10.61 10.63 -14.36
CA ASN A 313 -9.94 11.17 -13.19
C ASN A 313 -8.72 10.31 -12.82
N ILE A 314 -7.86 10.85 -11.97
CA ILE A 314 -6.94 10.02 -11.18
C ILE A 314 -7.72 9.56 -9.96
N ASP A 315 -7.86 8.25 -9.81
CA ASP A 315 -8.63 7.60 -8.76
C ASP A 315 -7.73 6.72 -7.88
N TYR A 316 -7.89 6.86 -6.56
CA TYR A 316 -7.29 5.96 -5.57
C TYR A 316 -8.06 5.94 -4.25
N GLU A 317 -7.94 4.83 -3.53
CA GLU A 317 -8.41 4.68 -2.16
C GLU A 317 -7.30 4.10 -1.29
N VAL A 318 -7.16 4.60 -0.06
CA VAL A 318 -6.26 4.06 0.95
C VAL A 318 -6.98 4.00 2.29
N SER A 319 -7.14 2.80 2.83
CA SER A 319 -7.56 2.58 4.21
C SER A 319 -6.36 2.28 5.10
N GLY A 320 -6.35 2.87 6.29
CA GLY A 320 -5.28 2.67 7.27
C GLY A 320 -5.83 2.32 8.64
N ASP A 321 -5.19 1.34 9.28
CA ASP A 321 -5.39 0.93 10.67
C ASP A 321 -4.08 1.13 11.43
N TYR A 322 -4.06 2.05 12.39
CA TYR A 322 -2.90 2.38 13.23
C TYR A 322 -3.19 2.04 14.69
N TYR A 323 -2.16 1.61 15.41
CA TYR A 323 -2.27 1.23 16.82
C TYR A 323 -1.23 1.94 17.68
N SER A 324 -1.60 2.31 18.90
CA SER A 324 -0.70 3.03 19.83
C SER A 324 0.52 2.22 20.27
N ASN A 325 0.58 0.93 19.95
CA ASN A 325 1.75 0.07 20.18
C ASN A 325 2.81 0.15 19.06
N GLY A 326 2.58 0.97 18.03
CA GLY A 326 3.51 1.16 16.92
C GLY A 326 3.16 0.38 15.65
N ASN A 327 2.23 -0.58 15.71
CA ASN A 327 1.84 -1.38 14.55
C ASN A 327 0.92 -0.58 13.61
N TYR A 328 1.05 -0.80 12.30
CA TYR A 328 0.10 -0.30 11.31
C TYR A 328 -0.17 -1.33 10.21
N SER A 329 -1.32 -1.15 9.57
CA SER A 329 -1.68 -1.82 8.32
C SER A 329 -2.35 -0.81 7.39
N LEU A 330 -1.91 -0.79 6.14
CA LEU A 330 -2.49 -0.01 5.07
C LEU A 330 -3.00 -0.97 3.99
N LEU A 331 -4.11 -0.61 3.39
CA LEU A 331 -4.71 -1.28 2.24
C LEU A 331 -5.10 -0.20 1.24
N GLY A 332 -4.66 -0.32 0.00
CA GLY A 332 -4.98 0.66 -1.02
C GLY A 332 -5.23 0.06 -2.39
N ASN A 333 -5.79 0.89 -3.25
CA ASN A 333 -5.91 0.65 -4.67
C ASN A 333 -5.83 1.96 -5.44
N HIS A 334 -5.38 1.90 -6.68
CA HIS A 334 -5.31 3.06 -7.55
C HIS A 334 -5.26 2.66 -9.03
N ASP A 335 -5.60 3.59 -9.91
CA ASP A 335 -5.37 3.49 -11.35
C ASP A 335 -3.89 3.29 -11.66
N GLN A 336 -3.51 2.59 -12.72
CA GLN A 336 -2.09 2.45 -13.09
C GLN A 336 -1.53 3.67 -13.86
N ALA A 337 -2.12 4.84 -13.63
CA ALA A 337 -1.67 6.13 -14.10
C ALA A 337 -2.10 7.26 -13.12
N PRO A 338 -1.33 8.35 -13.00
CA PRO A 338 0.06 8.49 -13.44
C PRO A 338 0.97 7.71 -12.46
N ASN A 339 2.16 8.22 -12.09
CA ASN A 339 2.94 7.59 -11.03
C ASN A 339 2.28 7.85 -9.68
N HIS A 340 2.26 6.83 -8.81
CA HIS A 340 1.72 6.90 -7.45
C HIS A 340 2.83 6.65 -6.44
N GLU A 341 2.86 7.44 -5.37
CA GLU A 341 3.84 7.29 -4.30
C GLU A 341 3.23 7.64 -2.94
N MET A 342 3.43 6.77 -1.96
CA MET A 342 3.02 6.96 -0.58
C MET A 342 4.19 6.72 0.36
N TYR A 343 4.40 7.68 1.26
CA TYR A 343 5.48 7.68 2.24
C TYR A 343 4.94 7.91 3.64
N GLN A 344 5.63 7.34 4.62
CA GLN A 344 5.60 7.84 5.99
C GLN A 344 6.66 8.93 6.10
N THR A 345 6.34 10.06 6.72
CA THR A 345 7.26 11.19 6.96
C THR A 345 7.57 11.41 8.43
N SER A 346 6.84 10.74 9.33
CA SER A 346 7.05 10.72 10.77
C SER A 346 6.46 9.41 11.32
N PRO A 347 7.13 8.75 12.30
CA PRO A 347 8.34 9.18 13.02
C PRO A 347 9.65 9.03 12.23
N SER A 348 9.63 8.25 11.16
CA SER A 348 10.75 7.99 10.24
C SER A 348 10.27 8.18 8.81
N SER A 349 11.21 8.54 7.92
CA SER A 349 10.92 8.62 6.48
C SER A 349 11.03 7.24 5.85
N GLU A 350 9.91 6.68 5.44
CA GLU A 350 9.82 5.32 4.88
C GLU A 350 8.95 5.32 3.62
N THR A 351 9.28 4.44 2.69
CA THR A 351 8.45 4.18 1.51
C THR A 351 7.41 3.14 1.86
N LEU A 352 6.14 3.49 1.72
CA LEU A 352 5.03 2.57 1.97
C LEU A 352 4.55 1.93 0.67
N HIS A 353 4.49 2.71 -0.41
CA HIS A 353 4.06 2.27 -1.72
C HIS A 353 4.62 3.17 -2.82
N ILE A 354 5.09 2.57 -3.92
CA ILE A 354 5.48 3.26 -5.15
C ILE A 354 5.01 2.41 -6.32
N ASP A 355 4.34 3.02 -7.28
CA ASP A 355 3.98 2.37 -8.55
C ASP A 355 4.23 3.30 -9.74
N THR A 356 4.83 2.74 -10.78
CA THR A 356 5.14 3.47 -12.02
C THR A 356 3.96 3.31 -12.98
N MET A 357 3.60 4.41 -13.64
CA MET A 357 2.55 4.44 -14.64
C MET A 357 2.86 3.46 -15.78
N GLU A 358 1.84 2.74 -16.23
CA GLU A 358 1.91 1.93 -17.47
C GLU A 358 1.68 2.81 -18.70
N SER A 359 0.54 3.50 -18.74
CA SER A 359 0.25 4.57 -19.70
C SER A 359 -0.99 5.34 -19.24
N PHE A 360 -1.22 6.54 -19.77
CA PHE A 360 -2.44 7.31 -19.45
C PHE A 360 -3.76 6.61 -19.81
N ASN A 361 -3.74 5.58 -20.67
CA ASN A 361 -4.95 4.79 -20.93
C ASN A 361 -5.41 4.04 -19.66
N TYR A 362 -4.52 3.78 -18.69
CA TYR A 362 -4.91 3.18 -17.42
C TYR A 362 -5.66 4.13 -16.47
N LEU A 363 -5.97 5.36 -16.91
CA LEU A 363 -6.98 6.19 -16.25
C LEU A 363 -8.41 5.79 -16.62
N PHE A 364 -8.62 4.96 -17.66
CA PHE A 364 -9.98 4.51 -17.99
C PHE A 364 -10.54 3.67 -16.85
N PRO A 365 -11.75 3.96 -16.33
CA PRO A 365 -12.28 3.28 -15.15
C PRO A 365 -12.49 1.76 -15.32
N SER A 366 -12.60 1.27 -16.55
CA SER A 366 -12.71 -0.17 -16.85
C SER A 366 -11.37 -0.90 -16.85
N TYR A 367 -10.24 -0.17 -16.91
CA TYR A 367 -8.92 -0.77 -16.99
C TYR A 367 -8.49 -1.32 -15.61
N PRO A 368 -7.51 -2.24 -15.58
CA PRO A 368 -7.07 -2.84 -14.34
C PRO A 368 -6.44 -1.85 -13.38
N ASN A 369 -6.60 -2.14 -12.09
CA ASN A 369 -6.04 -1.38 -10.99
C ASN A 369 -4.77 -2.02 -10.44
N THR A 370 -4.03 -1.24 -9.65
CA THR A 370 -3.08 -1.78 -8.69
C THR A 370 -3.75 -1.86 -7.32
N TYR A 371 -3.73 -3.03 -6.71
CA TYR A 371 -4.08 -3.27 -5.31
C TYR A 371 -2.82 -3.48 -4.51
N TRP A 372 -2.72 -2.85 -3.35
CA TRP A 372 -1.54 -2.96 -2.52
C TRP A 372 -1.89 -2.98 -1.03
N ASN A 373 -1.04 -3.60 -0.23
CA ASN A 373 -1.05 -3.45 1.22
C ASN A 373 0.37 -3.12 1.73
N ALA A 374 0.44 -2.49 2.89
CA ALA A 374 1.70 -2.23 3.58
C ALA A 374 1.52 -2.41 5.08
N SER A 375 2.41 -3.16 5.73
CA SER A 375 2.38 -3.30 7.19
C SER A 375 3.78 -3.47 7.75
N ASN A 376 3.99 -3.00 8.97
CA ASN A 376 5.28 -3.16 9.67
C ASN A 376 5.34 -4.39 10.54
#